data_AF-A0A7C0XZU1-F1
#
_entry.id   AF-A0A7C0XZU1-F1
#
_cell.length_a   1.000
_cell.length_b   1.000
_cell.length_c   1.000
_cell.angle_alpha   90.00
_cell.angle_beta   90.00
_cell.angle_gamma   90.00
#
_symmetry.space_group_name_H-M   'P 1'
#
loop_
_entity.id
_entity.type
_entity.pdbx_description
1 polymer ?
#
loop_
_entity_poly.entity_id
_entity_poly.type
_entity_poly.pdbx_seq_one_letter_code
_entity_poly.pdbx_strand_id
1 'polypeptide(L)'
;MNDGFYMSGMLIILGVLTYLFRNTPNPYIGVRLGYTYLSKEAWREANTFAAVYCIVAGLVLGAVTYFLHPPKNVILLLLLGIVVILAVTTYQKAKEAYERSDIKTPLEGASQPLTTVNAKPYLIAQLIAIGIYFLIAALLWNRLPETIAVHYSSNGHPDGFASKVMGVVVYPLIGFVIMPLFTVLVSKVPMLIRFPVFGRGQKLTLAFLTIMHFSLVAVITTSLLYNVGVIGGEWTKWAAIC
;
A
#
# COMPACT_ATOMS: atom_id res chain seq x y z
N MET A 1 19.20 4.45 -20.76
CA MET A 1 18.12 3.58 -21.28
C MET A 1 16.83 4.09 -20.66
N ASN A 2 15.84 4.52 -21.46
CA ASN A 2 14.75 5.38 -20.98
C ASN A 2 13.85 4.60 -20.00
N ASP A 3 13.72 5.06 -18.75
CA ASP A 3 12.98 4.38 -17.67
C ASP A 3 11.53 4.01 -18.09
N GLY A 4 10.92 4.80 -18.97
CA GLY A 4 9.58 4.54 -19.51
C GLY A 4 9.47 3.30 -20.40
N PHE A 5 10.50 2.97 -21.19
CA PHE A 5 10.46 1.76 -22.03
C PHE A 5 10.55 0.48 -21.20
N TYR A 6 11.32 0.50 -20.11
CA TYR A 6 11.35 -0.62 -19.16
C TYR A 6 9.99 -0.84 -18.51
N MET A 7 9.38 0.23 -17.98
CA MET A 7 8.05 0.15 -17.34
C MET A 7 6.98 -0.31 -18.34
N SER A 8 7.00 0.22 -19.56
CA SER A 8 6.15 -0.22 -20.69
C SER A 8 6.32 -1.72 -20.97
N GLY A 9 7.56 -2.18 -21.14
CA GLY A 9 7.88 -3.59 -21.39
C GLY A 9 7.40 -4.51 -20.28
N MET A 10 7.61 -4.12 -19.01
CA MET A 10 7.12 -4.88 -17.86
C MET A 10 5.59 -4.99 -17.84
N LEU A 11 4.85 -3.89 -18.10
CA LEU A 11 3.40 -3.93 -18.18
C LEU A 11 2.91 -4.90 -19.27
N ILE A 12 3.53 -4.86 -20.45
CA ILE A 12 3.18 -5.77 -21.56
C ILE A 12 3.45 -7.23 -21.16
N ILE A 13 4.63 -7.54 -20.61
CA ILE A 13 4.99 -8.89 -20.18
C ILE A 13 4.01 -9.40 -19.12
N LEU A 14 3.72 -8.60 -18.09
CA LEU A 14 2.76 -8.95 -17.04
C LEU A 14 1.36 -9.17 -17.63
N GLY A 15 0.94 -8.34 -18.58
CA GLY A 15 -0.33 -8.48 -19.27
C GLY A 15 -0.42 -9.78 -20.08
N VAL A 16 0.61 -10.11 -20.85
CA VAL A 16 0.70 -11.37 -21.62
C VAL A 16 0.67 -12.58 -20.68
N LEU A 17 1.50 -12.60 -19.63
CA LEU A 17 1.50 -13.69 -18.65
C LEU A 17 0.13 -13.83 -17.98
N THR A 18 -0.47 -12.73 -17.55
CA THR A 18 -1.81 -12.75 -16.94
C THR A 18 -2.85 -13.30 -17.92
N TYR A 19 -2.75 -12.96 -19.21
CA TYR A 19 -3.64 -13.50 -20.24
C TYR A 19 -3.49 -15.02 -20.37
N LEU A 20 -2.26 -15.52 -20.45
CA LEU A 20 -1.98 -16.95 -20.64
C LEU A 20 -2.52 -17.80 -19.49
N PHE A 21 -2.42 -17.32 -18.25
CA PHE A 21 -2.83 -18.06 -17.05
C PHE A 21 -4.26 -17.73 -16.58
N ARG A 22 -5.03 -16.91 -17.31
CA ARG A 22 -6.39 -16.49 -16.91
C ARG A 22 -7.39 -17.65 -16.75
N ASN A 23 -7.15 -18.80 -17.36
CA ASN A 23 -8.03 -19.97 -17.28
C ASN A 23 -7.64 -20.96 -16.16
N THR A 24 -6.47 -20.78 -15.54
CA THR A 24 -5.94 -21.68 -14.52
C THR A 24 -5.60 -20.89 -13.25
N PRO A 25 -6.54 -20.79 -12.30
CA PRO A 25 -6.29 -20.15 -11.01
C PRO A 25 -5.03 -20.70 -10.34
N ASN A 26 -4.10 -19.81 -10.02
CA ASN A 26 -2.79 -20.18 -9.50
C ASN A 26 -2.24 -19.11 -8.55
N PRO A 27 -1.32 -19.46 -7.63
CA PRO A 27 -0.81 -18.54 -6.62
C PRO A 27 0.28 -17.57 -7.14
N TYR A 28 0.75 -17.69 -8.39
CA TYR A 28 1.92 -16.93 -8.90
C TYR A 28 1.58 -15.84 -9.92
N ILE A 29 0.80 -16.14 -10.97
CA ILE A 29 0.40 -15.21 -12.05
C ILE A 29 -1.08 -14.83 -11.98
N GLY A 30 -1.38 -13.53 -12.05
CA GLY A 30 -2.73 -12.97 -12.09
C GLY A 30 -3.09 -12.03 -10.93
N VAL A 31 -4.16 -11.26 -11.11
CA VAL A 31 -4.77 -10.39 -10.10
C VAL A 31 -5.52 -11.23 -9.07
N ARG A 32 -5.13 -11.07 -7.80
CA ARG A 32 -5.59 -11.87 -6.66
C ARG A 32 -6.34 -11.02 -5.66
N LEU A 33 -7.64 -11.00 -5.82
CA LEU A 33 -8.58 -10.34 -4.93
C LEU A 33 -9.47 -11.40 -4.29
N GLY A 34 -10.12 -11.08 -3.17
CA GLY A 34 -11.02 -12.01 -2.49
C GLY A 34 -12.02 -12.65 -3.46
N TYR A 35 -12.67 -11.86 -4.32
CA TYR A 35 -13.67 -12.35 -5.28
C TYR A 35 -13.09 -13.31 -6.32
N THR A 36 -11.85 -13.09 -6.77
CA THR A 36 -11.19 -13.99 -7.74
C THR A 36 -10.85 -15.36 -7.15
N TYR A 37 -10.85 -15.51 -5.82
CA TYR A 37 -10.71 -16.81 -5.17
C TYR A 37 -12.05 -17.53 -4.95
N LEU A 38 -13.16 -16.79 -4.92
CA LEU A 38 -14.48 -17.34 -4.65
C LEU A 38 -15.15 -17.91 -5.92
N SER A 39 -14.78 -17.43 -7.11
CA SER A 39 -15.35 -17.90 -8.38
C SER A 39 -14.30 -18.00 -9.48
N LYS A 40 -14.36 -19.09 -10.26
CA LYS A 40 -13.52 -19.29 -11.46
C LYS A 40 -13.88 -18.30 -12.56
N GLU A 41 -15.16 -17.95 -12.67
CA GLU A 41 -15.67 -16.94 -13.59
C GLU A 41 -15.11 -15.56 -13.22
N ALA A 42 -15.19 -15.19 -11.93
CA ALA A 42 -14.61 -13.96 -11.41
C ALA A 42 -13.10 -13.91 -11.62
N TRP A 43 -12.38 -15.01 -11.38
CA TRP A 43 -10.96 -15.13 -11.72
C TRP A 43 -10.71 -14.83 -13.20
N ARG A 44 -11.42 -15.54 -14.09
CA ARG A 44 -11.19 -15.47 -15.54
C ARG A 44 -11.50 -14.09 -16.08
N GLU A 45 -12.64 -13.49 -15.72
CA GLU A 45 -13.06 -12.17 -16.21
C GLU A 45 -12.12 -11.06 -15.73
N ALA A 46 -11.80 -11.04 -14.42
CA ALA A 46 -10.90 -10.04 -13.85
C ALA A 46 -9.49 -10.14 -14.45
N ASN A 47 -8.94 -11.35 -14.59
CA ASN A 47 -7.62 -11.55 -15.17
C ASN A 47 -7.59 -11.30 -16.68
N THR A 48 -8.67 -11.60 -17.41
CA THR A 48 -8.77 -11.24 -18.84
C THR A 48 -8.70 -9.73 -19.02
N PHE A 49 -9.47 -8.98 -18.23
CA PHE A 49 -9.45 -7.53 -18.28
C PHE A 49 -8.08 -6.96 -17.89
N ALA A 50 -7.54 -7.39 -16.74
CA ALA A 50 -6.26 -6.92 -16.24
C ALA A 50 -5.13 -7.16 -17.25
N ALA A 51 -5.13 -8.33 -17.90
CA ALA A 51 -4.19 -8.68 -18.94
C ALA A 51 -4.23 -7.71 -20.13
N VAL A 52 -5.42 -7.52 -20.71
CA VAL A 52 -5.60 -6.64 -21.87
C VAL A 52 -5.29 -5.19 -21.50
N TYR A 53 -5.74 -4.74 -20.33
CA TYR A 53 -5.45 -3.41 -19.80
C TYR A 53 -3.94 -3.17 -19.70
N CYS A 54 -3.19 -4.09 -19.09
CA CYS A 54 -1.74 -3.96 -18.94
C CYS A 54 -1.01 -3.91 -20.29
N ILE A 55 -1.43 -4.72 -21.27
CA ILE A 55 -0.86 -4.69 -22.63
C ILE A 55 -1.11 -3.33 -23.28
N VAL A 56 -2.36 -2.86 -23.29
CA VAL A 56 -2.73 -1.58 -23.91
C VAL A 56 -2.07 -0.40 -23.20
N ALA A 57 -2.13 -0.36 -21.87
CA ALA A 57 -1.51 0.69 -21.07
C ALA A 57 0.02 0.71 -21.24
N GLY A 58 0.66 -0.46 -21.33
CA GLY A 58 2.07 -0.59 -21.65
C GLY A 58 2.40 -0.01 -23.03
N LEU A 59 1.66 -0.39 -24.08
CA LEU A 59 1.85 0.16 -25.43
C LEU A 59 1.67 1.68 -25.46
N VAL A 60 0.65 2.21 -24.79
CA VAL A 60 0.41 3.66 -24.68
C VAL A 60 1.55 4.34 -23.94
N LEU A 61 2.02 3.79 -22.82
CA LEU A 61 3.14 4.35 -22.06
C LEU A 61 4.44 4.34 -22.88
N GLY A 62 4.69 3.28 -23.66
CA GLY A 62 5.81 3.19 -24.59
C GLY A 62 5.74 4.25 -25.69
N ALA A 63 4.56 4.45 -26.29
CA ALA A 63 4.34 5.50 -27.29
C ALA A 63 4.55 6.90 -26.70
N VAL A 64 3.97 7.18 -25.53
CA VAL A 64 4.17 8.45 -24.80
C VAL A 64 5.66 8.68 -24.51
N THR A 65 6.37 7.64 -24.09
CA THR A 65 7.82 7.71 -23.82
C THR A 65 8.61 8.02 -25.09
N TYR A 66 8.25 7.40 -26.22
CA TYR A 66 8.93 7.59 -27.50
C TYR A 66 8.67 8.95 -28.15
N PHE A 67 7.41 9.42 -28.15
CA PHE A 67 7.05 10.65 -28.85
C PHE A 67 7.24 11.91 -27.99
N LEU A 68 6.88 11.85 -26.70
CA LEU A 68 6.81 13.03 -25.85
C LEU A 68 8.02 13.22 -24.93
N HIS A 69 8.88 12.21 -24.80
CA HIS A 69 10.09 12.24 -23.96
C HIS A 69 9.87 12.89 -22.57
N PRO A 70 8.80 12.52 -21.82
CA PRO A 70 8.50 13.16 -20.56
C PRO A 70 9.61 12.91 -19.52
N PRO A 71 9.82 13.82 -18.56
CA PRO A 71 10.76 13.59 -17.48
C PRO A 71 10.29 12.43 -16.58
N LYS A 72 11.24 11.79 -15.88
CA LYS A 72 11.02 10.56 -15.11
C LYS A 72 9.86 10.65 -14.10
N ASN A 73 9.74 11.78 -13.39
CA ASN A 73 8.66 12.03 -12.42
C ASN A 73 7.26 11.97 -13.06
N VAL A 74 7.12 12.46 -14.30
CA VAL A 74 5.86 12.38 -15.05
C VAL A 74 5.55 10.93 -15.45
N ILE A 75 6.55 10.16 -15.89
CA ILE A 75 6.39 8.73 -16.21
C ILE A 75 5.93 7.95 -14.98
N LEU A 76 6.54 8.20 -13.82
CA LEU A 76 6.17 7.56 -12.56
C LEU A 76 4.73 7.91 -12.14
N LEU A 77 4.32 9.16 -12.32
CA LEU A 77 2.95 9.59 -12.04
C LEU A 77 1.93 8.91 -12.96
N LEU A 78 2.23 8.79 -14.25
CA LEU A 78 1.39 8.07 -15.21
C LEU A 78 1.28 6.59 -14.84
N LEU A 79 2.40 5.94 -14.49
CA LEU A 79 2.41 4.55 -14.05
C LEU A 79 1.56 4.35 -12.80
N LEU A 80 1.67 5.25 -11.81
CA LEU A 80 0.83 5.21 -10.61
C LEU A 80 -0.66 5.29 -10.97
N GLY A 81 -1.04 6.21 -11.86
CA GLY A 81 -2.42 6.32 -12.36
C GLY A 81 -2.91 5.04 -13.04
N ILE A 82 -2.08 4.45 -13.90
CA ILE A 82 -2.37 3.17 -14.58
C ILE A 82 -2.62 2.05 -13.56
N VAL A 83 -1.76 1.91 -12.55
CA VAL A 83 -1.89 0.89 -11.51
C VAL A 83 -3.14 1.11 -10.65
N VAL A 84 -3.46 2.35 -10.28
CA VAL A 84 -4.67 2.68 -9.51
C VAL A 84 -5.93 2.34 -10.31
N ILE A 85 -6.00 2.74 -11.58
CA ILE A 85 -7.14 2.43 -12.46
C ILE A 85 -7.29 0.92 -12.61
N LEU A 86 -6.19 0.19 -12.86
CA LEU A 86 -6.18 -1.26 -12.94
C LEU A 86 -6.76 -1.90 -11.66
N ALA A 87 -6.30 -1.48 -10.49
CA ALA A 87 -6.73 -2.03 -9.21
C ALA A 87 -8.24 -1.82 -8.99
N VAL A 88 -8.74 -0.61 -9.20
CA VAL A 88 -10.17 -0.27 -9.01
C VAL A 88 -11.05 -1.03 -10.00
N THR A 89 -10.75 -0.96 -11.29
CA THR A 89 -11.58 -1.56 -12.34
C THR A 89 -11.55 -3.08 -12.31
N THR A 90 -10.41 -3.69 -11.98
CA THR A 90 -10.31 -5.15 -11.82
C THR A 90 -11.07 -5.63 -10.59
N TYR A 91 -11.05 -4.86 -9.49
CA TYR A 91 -11.86 -5.16 -8.31
C TYR A 91 -13.36 -5.11 -8.60
N GLN A 92 -13.82 -4.07 -9.29
CA GLN A 92 -15.22 -3.95 -9.73
C GLN A 92 -15.63 -5.12 -10.61
N LYS A 93 -14.83 -5.46 -11.63
CA LYS A 93 -15.11 -6.61 -12.51
C LYS A 93 -15.13 -7.94 -11.77
N ALA A 94 -14.19 -8.17 -10.86
CA ALA A 94 -14.17 -9.40 -10.05
C ALA A 94 -15.43 -9.50 -9.17
N LYS A 95 -15.86 -8.39 -8.56
CA LYS A 95 -17.07 -8.31 -7.74
C LYS A 95 -18.32 -8.59 -8.57
N GLU A 96 -18.49 -7.89 -9.70
CA GLU A 96 -19.65 -8.06 -10.60
C GLU A 96 -19.75 -9.49 -11.16
N ALA A 97 -18.62 -10.08 -11.56
CA ALA A 97 -18.58 -11.45 -12.06
C ALA A 97 -18.92 -12.46 -10.96
N TYR A 98 -18.44 -12.24 -9.74
CA TYR A 98 -18.78 -13.07 -8.58
C TYR A 98 -20.27 -12.98 -8.25
N GLU A 99 -20.82 -11.77 -8.08
CA GLU A 99 -22.25 -11.55 -7.77
C GLU A 99 -23.16 -12.19 -8.82
N ARG A 100 -22.77 -12.12 -10.10
CA ARG A 100 -23.50 -12.78 -11.19
C ARG A 100 -23.44 -14.30 -11.12
N SER A 101 -22.31 -14.87 -10.70
CA SER A 101 -22.18 -16.33 -10.51
C SER A 101 -22.99 -16.82 -9.31
N ASP A 102 -23.00 -16.04 -8.22
CA ASP A 102 -23.72 -16.35 -6.98
C ASP A 102 -25.24 -16.37 -7.19
N ILE A 103 -25.78 -15.42 -7.99
CA ILE A 103 -27.20 -15.39 -8.38
C ILE A 103 -27.61 -16.65 -9.17
N LYS A 104 -26.71 -17.20 -10.00
CA LYS A 104 -27.03 -18.37 -10.85
C LYS A 104 -27.07 -19.69 -10.09
N THR A 105 -26.31 -19.78 -9.01
CA THR A 105 -26.25 -20.95 -8.12
C THR A 105 -26.31 -20.47 -6.68
N PRO A 106 -27.51 -20.24 -6.13
CA PRO A 106 -27.66 -19.89 -4.73
C PRO A 106 -27.06 -21.02 -3.89
N LEU A 107 -26.08 -20.70 -3.05
CA LEU A 107 -25.57 -21.65 -2.07
C LEU A 107 -26.74 -22.14 -1.20
N GLU A 108 -26.86 -23.46 -1.01
CA GLU A 108 -27.79 -24.02 -0.03
C GLU A 108 -27.38 -23.53 1.37
N GLY A 109 -28.21 -22.68 1.96
CA GLY A 109 -27.95 -22.01 3.23
C GLY A 109 -27.72 -20.51 3.02
N ALA A 110 -28.60 -19.68 3.60
CA ALA A 110 -28.53 -18.23 3.51
C ALA A 110 -27.11 -17.74 3.84
N SER A 111 -26.48 -17.03 2.91
CA SER A 111 -25.19 -16.36 3.12
C SER A 111 -25.33 -15.44 4.33
N GLN A 112 -24.79 -15.85 5.48
CA GLN A 112 -24.75 -15.01 6.67
C GLN A 112 -24.01 -13.72 6.30
N PRO A 113 -24.58 -12.53 6.59
CA PRO A 113 -23.90 -11.28 6.31
C PRO A 113 -22.54 -11.30 7.00
N LEU A 114 -21.50 -11.09 6.21
CA LEU A 114 -20.13 -11.17 6.66
C LEU A 114 -19.87 -10.11 7.75
N THR A 115 -19.88 -10.52 9.01
CA THR A 115 -19.69 -9.60 10.15
C THR A 115 -18.21 -9.21 10.25
N THR A 116 -17.89 -7.96 9.90
CA THR A 116 -16.54 -7.40 10.07
C THR A 116 -16.29 -7.01 11.52
N VAL A 117 -15.06 -7.21 11.98
CA VAL A 117 -14.58 -6.72 13.29
C VAL A 117 -14.67 -5.19 13.33
N ASN A 118 -15.08 -4.64 14.48
CA ASN A 118 -15.11 -3.18 14.68
C ASN A 118 -13.68 -2.61 14.68
N ALA A 119 -13.36 -1.86 13.62
CA ALA A 119 -12.04 -1.26 13.41
C ALA A 119 -11.79 0.02 14.22
N LYS A 120 -12.85 0.66 14.75
CA LYS A 120 -12.76 1.94 15.47
C LYS A 120 -11.71 1.98 16.58
N PRO A 121 -11.61 1.00 17.51
CA PRO A 121 -10.59 1.05 18.56
C PRO A 121 -9.16 1.07 18.02
N TYR A 122 -8.88 0.33 16.94
CA TYR A 122 -7.58 0.30 16.30
C TYR A 122 -7.24 1.64 15.64
N LEU A 123 -8.20 2.21 14.90
CA LEU A 123 -8.03 3.53 14.28
C LEU A 123 -7.84 4.63 15.32
N ILE A 124 -8.62 4.62 16.41
CA ILE A 124 -8.46 5.58 17.50
C ILE A 124 -7.06 5.46 18.12
N ALA A 125 -6.58 4.24 18.38
CA ALA A 125 -5.24 4.03 18.94
C ALA A 125 -4.14 4.55 18.00
N GLN A 126 -4.26 4.29 16.69
CA GLN A 126 -3.31 4.81 15.68
C GLN A 126 -3.34 6.35 15.61
N LEU A 127 -4.54 6.95 15.59
CA LEU A 127 -4.69 8.41 15.57
C LEU A 127 -4.14 9.06 16.85
N ILE A 128 -4.33 8.44 18.00
CA ILE A 128 -3.72 8.89 19.27
C ILE A 128 -2.20 8.84 19.18
N ALA A 129 -1.61 7.76 18.64
CA ALA A 129 -0.16 7.65 18.47
C ALA A 129 0.39 8.77 17.57
N ILE A 130 -0.29 9.08 16.46
CA ILE A 130 0.03 10.22 15.58
C ILE A 130 -0.05 11.53 16.35
N GLY A 131 -1.13 11.75 17.12
CA GLY A 131 -1.30 12.95 17.93
C GLY A 131 -0.20 13.13 18.98
N ILE A 132 0.22 12.03 19.65
CA ILE A 132 1.32 12.05 20.62
C ILE A 132 2.63 12.44 19.94
N TYR A 133 2.94 11.87 18.78
CA TYR A 133 4.13 12.26 18.02
C TYR A 133 4.15 13.76 17.72
N PHE A 134 3.05 14.30 17.18
CA PHE A 134 2.98 15.72 16.85
C PHE A 134 2.99 16.63 18.07
N LEU A 135 2.44 16.17 19.21
CA LEU A 135 2.56 16.87 20.47
C LEU A 135 4.02 16.96 20.92
N ILE A 136 4.76 15.83 20.88
CA ILE A 136 6.21 15.81 21.21
C ILE A 136 6.97 16.74 20.25
N ALA A 137 6.71 16.65 18.95
CA ALA A 137 7.34 17.49 17.94
C ALA A 137 7.07 18.98 18.18
N ALA A 138 5.85 19.37 18.53
CA ALA A 138 5.49 20.73 18.86
C ALA A 138 6.21 21.24 20.12
N LEU A 139 6.28 20.42 21.17
CA LEU A 139 6.98 20.75 22.42
C LEU A 139 8.49 20.91 22.22
N LEU A 140 9.08 20.15 21.28
CA LEU A 140 10.51 20.18 20.98
C LEU A 140 10.88 21.10 19.80
N TRP A 141 9.89 21.78 19.19
CA TRP A 141 10.07 22.50 17.92
C TRP A 141 11.22 23.52 17.94
N ASN A 142 11.32 24.29 19.02
CA ASN A 142 12.33 25.34 19.18
C ASN A 142 13.75 24.79 19.47
N ARG A 143 13.88 23.50 19.81
CA ARG A 143 15.17 22.85 20.06
C ARG A 143 15.72 22.13 18.83
N LEU A 144 14.90 21.96 17.80
CA LEU A 144 15.31 21.28 16.57
C LEU A 144 16.19 22.19 15.71
N PRO A 145 17.27 21.66 15.11
CA PRO A 145 18.04 22.37 14.09
C PRO A 145 17.23 22.56 12.80
N GLU A 146 17.61 23.51 11.96
CA GLU A 146 16.97 23.75 10.65
C GLU A 146 17.13 22.57 9.68
N THR A 147 18.23 21.83 9.82
CA THR A 147 18.51 20.60 9.08
C THR A 147 18.57 19.43 10.07
N ILE A 148 17.74 18.42 9.84
CA ILE A 148 17.65 17.23 10.70
C ILE A 148 18.05 15.98 9.93
N ALA A 149 18.65 15.04 10.63
CA ALA A 149 18.88 13.68 10.15
C ALA A 149 17.54 12.95 10.01
N VAL A 150 17.31 12.33 8.86
CA VAL A 150 16.09 11.56 8.53
C VAL A 150 16.38 10.15 8.07
N HIS A 151 17.65 9.84 7.79
CA HIS A 151 18.10 8.51 7.41
C HIS A 151 19.46 8.23 8.07
N TYR A 152 19.68 6.96 8.40
CA TYR A 152 20.85 6.48 9.13
C TYR A 152 21.40 5.24 8.44
N SER A 153 22.72 5.18 8.29
CA SER A 153 23.41 3.99 7.81
C SER A 153 23.26 2.81 8.79
N SER A 154 23.56 1.59 8.34
CA SER A 154 23.56 0.37 9.18
C SER A 154 24.45 0.48 10.43
N ASN A 155 25.42 1.39 10.43
CA ASN A 155 26.30 1.67 11.58
C ASN A 155 25.71 2.70 12.56
N GLY A 156 24.51 3.22 12.31
CA GLY A 156 23.82 4.23 13.13
C GLY A 156 24.21 5.68 12.82
N HIS A 157 25.09 5.91 11.84
CA HIS A 157 25.53 7.26 11.48
C HIS A 157 24.50 7.92 10.55
N PRO A 158 24.11 9.18 10.82
CA PRO A 158 23.29 9.96 9.89
C PRO A 158 23.96 10.11 8.53
N ASP A 159 23.26 9.75 7.47
CA ASP A 159 23.73 9.87 6.07
C ASP A 159 22.66 10.47 5.13
N GLY A 160 21.45 10.72 5.63
CA GLY A 160 20.42 11.48 4.92
C GLY A 160 19.80 12.57 5.79
N PHE A 161 19.62 13.75 5.21
CA PHE A 161 19.18 14.95 5.91
C PHE A 161 18.02 15.62 5.16
N ALA A 162 17.19 16.34 5.91
CA ALA A 162 16.10 17.14 5.35
C ALA A 162 15.90 18.42 6.14
N SER A 163 15.13 19.36 5.59
CA SER A 163 14.68 20.52 6.36
C SER A 163 13.80 20.08 7.53
N LYS A 164 13.80 20.88 8.60
CA LYS A 164 12.99 20.68 9.81
C LYS A 164 11.53 20.32 9.49
N VAL A 165 10.89 21.08 8.61
CA VAL A 165 9.49 20.83 8.21
C VAL A 165 9.33 19.50 7.47
N MET A 166 10.24 19.19 6.54
CA MET A 166 10.14 17.96 5.75
C MET A 166 10.31 16.72 6.62
N GLY A 167 11.33 16.70 7.49
CA GLY A 167 11.64 15.52 8.31
C GLY A 167 10.75 15.35 9.55
N VAL A 168 10.23 16.44 10.13
CA VAL A 168 9.36 16.36 11.33
C VAL A 168 7.88 16.28 10.99
N VAL A 169 7.45 16.81 9.85
CA VAL A 169 6.02 16.87 9.50
C VAL A 169 5.71 16.03 8.27
N VAL A 170 6.34 16.31 7.14
CA VAL A 170 5.92 15.76 5.84
C VAL A 170 6.20 14.25 5.75
N TYR A 171 7.43 13.81 5.99
CA TYR A 171 7.77 12.39 5.91
C TYR A 171 7.04 11.54 6.95
N PRO A 172 6.97 11.94 8.24
CA PRO A 172 6.19 11.23 9.23
C PRO A 172 4.71 11.12 8.85
N LEU A 173 4.09 12.21 8.35
CA LEU A 173 2.69 12.18 7.95
C LEU A 173 2.44 11.18 6.83
N ILE A 174 3.29 11.14 5.80
CA ILE A 174 3.20 10.18 4.70
C ILE A 174 3.30 8.75 5.24
N GLY A 175 4.30 8.46 6.09
CA GLY A 175 4.49 7.13 6.67
C GLY A 175 3.33 6.71 7.59
N PHE A 176 2.86 7.62 8.44
CA PHE A 176 1.81 7.36 9.41
C PHE A 176 0.45 7.12 8.78
N VAL A 177 0.12 7.76 7.66
CA VAL A 177 -1.19 7.57 6.99
C VAL A 177 -1.35 6.17 6.40
N ILE A 178 -0.25 5.49 6.05
CA ILE A 178 -0.29 4.18 5.39
C ILE A 178 -1.01 3.12 6.25
N MET A 179 -0.67 3.00 7.54
CA MET A 179 -1.23 1.92 8.38
C MET A 179 -2.73 2.10 8.71
N PRO A 180 -3.23 3.30 9.08
CA PRO A 180 -4.66 3.56 9.21
C PRO A 180 -5.41 3.36 7.89
N LEU A 181 -4.82 3.73 6.74
CA LEU A 181 -5.42 3.45 5.43
C LEU A 181 -5.62 1.94 5.23
N PHE A 182 -4.58 1.12 5.45
CA PHE A 182 -4.72 -0.34 5.39
C PHE A 182 -5.75 -0.89 6.39
N THR A 183 -5.83 -0.31 7.59
CA THR A 183 -6.83 -0.66 8.61
C THR A 183 -8.25 -0.41 8.10
N VAL A 184 -8.49 0.73 7.43
CA VAL A 184 -9.76 1.02 6.76
C VAL A 184 -10.02 0.05 5.61
N LEU A 185 -9.03 -0.23 4.76
CA LEU A 185 -9.18 -1.14 3.62
C LEU A 185 -9.57 -2.56 4.08
N VAL A 186 -8.88 -3.11 5.08
CA VAL A 186 -9.17 -4.45 5.66
C VAL A 186 -10.55 -4.49 6.33
N SER A 187 -11.11 -3.36 6.71
CA SER A 187 -12.39 -3.29 7.42
C SER A 187 -13.58 -2.97 6.52
N LYS A 188 -13.38 -2.13 5.50
CA LYS A 188 -14.43 -1.62 4.60
C LYS A 188 -14.45 -2.29 3.23
N VAL A 189 -13.29 -2.72 2.75
CA VAL A 189 -13.13 -3.37 1.45
C VAL A 189 -12.35 -4.66 1.64
N PRO A 190 -12.84 -5.59 2.49
CA PRO A 190 -12.01 -6.66 3.01
C PRO A 190 -11.69 -7.70 1.93
N MET A 191 -12.45 -7.70 0.82
CA MET A 191 -12.20 -8.50 -0.38
C MET A 191 -11.15 -7.89 -1.33
N LEU A 192 -10.66 -6.68 -1.07
CA LEU A 192 -9.55 -6.09 -1.85
C LEU A 192 -8.22 -6.78 -1.52
N ILE A 193 -8.04 -7.23 -0.27
CA ILE A 193 -6.78 -7.78 0.21
C ILE A 193 -7.02 -9.19 0.75
N ARG A 194 -6.17 -10.15 0.38
CA ARG A 194 -6.22 -11.57 0.76
C ARG A 194 -5.85 -11.83 2.24
N PHE A 195 -6.17 -10.92 3.15
CA PHE A 195 -6.03 -11.18 4.59
C PHE A 195 -7.20 -12.01 5.09
N PRO A 196 -7.07 -12.76 6.21
CA PRO A 196 -8.22 -13.43 6.78
C PRO A 196 -9.31 -12.39 7.10
N VAL A 197 -10.38 -12.48 6.31
CA VAL A 197 -11.32 -11.37 6.06
C VAL A 197 -12.30 -11.19 7.22
N PHE A 198 -12.49 -12.23 8.06
CA PHE A 198 -13.50 -12.28 9.11
C PHE A 198 -13.00 -12.93 10.41
N GLY A 199 -13.75 -12.69 11.49
CA GLY A 199 -13.56 -13.35 12.78
C GLY A 199 -12.18 -13.12 13.42
N ARG A 200 -11.60 -14.20 13.97
CA ARG A 200 -10.32 -14.15 14.70
C ARG A 200 -9.17 -13.64 13.82
N GLY A 201 -9.14 -14.04 12.54
CA GLY A 201 -8.06 -13.64 11.66
C GLY A 201 -8.07 -12.14 11.34
N GLN A 202 -9.25 -11.56 11.09
CA GLN A 202 -9.37 -10.11 10.88
C GLN A 202 -8.93 -9.34 12.15
N LYS A 203 -9.31 -9.81 13.34
CA LYS A 203 -8.86 -9.21 14.62
C LYS A 203 -7.33 -9.25 14.76
N LEU A 204 -6.69 -10.36 14.39
CA LEU A 204 -5.23 -10.49 14.41
C LEU A 204 -4.56 -9.56 13.39
N THR A 205 -5.12 -9.43 12.19
CA THR A 205 -4.61 -8.49 11.18
C THR A 205 -4.71 -7.05 11.66
N LEU A 206 -5.85 -6.62 12.21
CA LEU A 206 -6.01 -5.26 12.75
C LEU A 206 -5.06 -4.98 13.92
N ALA A 207 -4.86 -5.96 14.81
CA ALA A 207 -3.89 -5.87 15.91
C ALA A 207 -2.46 -5.76 15.38
N PHE A 208 -2.09 -6.59 14.41
CA PHE A 208 -0.78 -6.55 13.74
C PHE A 208 -0.51 -5.19 13.09
N LEU A 209 -1.45 -4.66 12.30
CA LEU A 209 -1.33 -3.33 11.67
C LEU A 209 -1.18 -2.22 12.71
N THR A 210 -1.86 -2.36 13.86
CA THR A 210 -1.74 -1.41 14.96
C THR A 210 -0.36 -1.48 15.61
N ILE A 211 0.14 -2.68 15.93
CA ILE A 211 1.49 -2.87 16.50
C ILE A 211 2.55 -2.30 15.54
N MET A 212 2.47 -2.61 14.26
CA MET A 212 3.38 -2.06 13.24
C MET A 212 3.33 -0.53 13.17
N HIS A 213 2.15 0.07 13.32
CA HIS A 213 2.03 1.53 13.38
C HIS A 213 2.71 2.11 14.63
N PHE A 214 2.53 1.51 15.80
CA PHE A 214 3.24 1.93 17.02
C PHE A 214 4.75 1.79 16.87
N SER A 215 5.24 0.70 16.26
CA SER A 215 6.67 0.52 15.97
C SER A 215 7.20 1.62 15.05
N LEU A 216 6.47 1.96 13.97
CA LEU A 216 6.83 3.04 13.06
C LEU A 216 6.87 4.40 13.79
N VAL A 217 5.84 4.72 14.58
CA VAL A 217 5.80 5.95 15.37
C VAL A 217 6.96 6.01 16.36
N ALA A 218 7.30 4.90 17.02
CA ALA A 218 8.44 4.83 17.93
C ALA A 218 9.76 5.10 17.21
N VAL A 219 10.00 4.48 16.04
CA VAL A 219 11.21 4.67 15.24
C VAL A 219 11.35 6.12 14.76
N ILE A 220 10.27 6.74 14.29
CA ILE A 220 10.32 8.14 13.85
C ILE A 220 10.49 9.08 15.07
N THR A 221 9.93 8.72 16.23
CA THR A 221 10.14 9.47 17.48
C THR A 221 11.58 9.39 17.97
N THR A 222 12.26 8.24 17.86
CA THR A 222 13.68 8.15 18.25
C THR A 222 14.55 9.02 17.34
N SER A 223 14.27 9.09 16.03
CA SER A 223 14.93 10.02 15.13
C SER A 223 14.71 11.49 15.56
N LEU A 224 13.48 11.87 15.92
CA LEU A 224 13.17 13.20 16.45
C LEU A 224 13.98 13.51 17.73
N LEU A 225 14.01 12.59 18.68
CA LEU A 225 14.73 12.74 19.96
C LEU A 225 16.24 12.83 19.78
N TYR A 226 16.80 12.07 18.83
CA TYR A 226 18.21 12.16 18.45
C TYR A 226 18.56 13.55 17.93
N ASN A 227 17.73 14.10 17.04
CA ASN A 227 17.96 15.43 16.46
C ASN A 227 17.89 16.58 17.48
N VAL A 228 17.24 16.36 18.62
CA VAL A 228 17.19 17.31 19.75
C VAL A 228 18.31 17.05 20.77
N GLY A 229 19.12 16.01 20.57
CA GLY A 229 20.21 15.64 21.47
C GLY A 229 19.75 14.99 22.78
N VAL A 230 18.52 14.45 22.84
CA VAL A 230 17.98 13.77 24.03
C VAL A 230 18.55 12.36 24.17
N ILE A 231 18.83 11.69 23.04
CA ILE A 231 19.34 10.32 22.99
C ILE A 231 20.58 10.23 22.09
N GLY A 232 21.46 9.26 22.35
CA GLY A 232 22.65 9.01 21.56
C GLY A 232 22.38 8.21 20.28
N GLY A 233 23.41 8.11 19.43
CA GLY A 233 23.35 7.41 18.14
C GLY A 233 23.21 5.87 18.24
N GLU A 234 23.38 5.29 19.43
CA GLU A 234 23.08 3.89 19.67
C GLU A 234 21.59 3.54 19.45
N TRP A 235 20.69 4.51 19.68
CA TRP A 235 19.25 4.35 19.49
C TRP A 235 18.82 4.51 18.02
N THR A 236 19.63 5.14 17.18
CA THR A 236 19.34 5.37 15.77
C THR A 236 19.72 4.18 14.87
N LYS A 237 20.48 3.20 15.38
CA LYS A 237 20.73 1.93 14.68
C LYS A 237 19.44 1.18 14.30
N TRP A 238 18.41 1.30 15.13
CA TRP A 238 17.09 0.71 14.87
C TRP A 238 16.27 1.51 13.84
N ALA A 239 16.62 2.78 13.61
CA ALA A 239 16.01 3.63 12.60
C ALA A 239 16.66 3.49 11.21
N ALA A 240 17.80 2.80 11.11
CA ALA A 240 18.53 2.53 9.87
C ALA A 240 17.86 1.49 8.94
N ILE A 241 16.71 0.94 9.34
CA ILE A 241 16.00 -0.14 8.62
C ILE A 241 14.76 0.42 7.86
N CYS A 242 14.54 1.74 7.88
CA CYS A 242 13.40 2.40 7.23
C CYS A 242 13.79 3.15 5.96
#